data_AF-H3ZGH0-F1
#
_entry.id   AF-H3ZGH0-F1
#
_cell.length_a   1.000
_cell.length_b   1.000
_cell.length_c   1.000
_cell.angle_alpha   90.00
_cell.angle_beta   90.00
_cell.angle_gamma   90.00
#
_symmetry.space_group_name_H-M   'P 1'
#
loop_
_entity.id
_entity.type
_entity.pdbx_description
1 polymer ?
#
loop_
_entity_poly.entity_id
_entity_poly.type
_entity_poly.pdbx_seq_one_letter_code
_entity_poly.pdbx_strand_id
1 'polypeptide(L)'
;MADFDAVWLNAKLATMTDNGSPYGAIEQGALAVKDGLIAYAGPQADLPPFDSLVTPLYDVQGQWLLPGLIDCHTHLLYAGNRANEFELRLQGASYQQIAAAGGGIASTVRATRDASEEALFKLGKDRLNALLREGVTTVEIKSGYGLDLASEQKLLEVAALLEQHHPASIIKTFLGAHALPPEFKDNADGYIEAVCQMLPTLQQLGLVDAVDIFCEGIGFSVAQSRKVFAAATALGLPVKAHAEQLSNLGGSALVAEFGGLSADHVEYLDEAGVAAMAKAGTVAVLLPGAYYFLRETQLPPLALLRQYQVPMAVASDLNPGTSPFCSLQLMLNMACTLFRLTPEEALLGVTRHAATALGLKDRGQLQAGMRADFGCYAITQPAELCYQFGVAPLKQLVIAGSLCRLS
;
A
#
# COMPACT_ATOMS: atom_id res chain seq x y z
N MET A 1 38.27 12.05 1.97
CA MET A 1 37.09 12.42 1.17
C MET A 1 36.07 11.31 1.33
N ALA A 2 34.79 11.64 1.44
CA ALA A 2 33.73 10.65 1.42
C ALA A 2 33.68 9.97 0.05
N ASP A 3 33.40 8.67 0.06
CA ASP A 3 33.24 7.86 -1.15
C ASP A 3 31.74 7.66 -1.40
N PHE A 4 31.19 8.41 -2.35
CA PHE A 4 29.78 8.37 -2.73
C PHE A 4 29.64 7.84 -4.15
N ASP A 5 28.57 7.06 -4.40
CA ASP A 5 28.27 6.53 -5.73
C ASP A 5 27.57 7.57 -6.62
N ALA A 6 26.79 8.48 -6.02
CA ALA A 6 26.16 9.61 -6.68
C ALA A 6 25.71 10.68 -5.68
N VAL A 7 25.60 11.94 -6.14
CA VAL A 7 25.13 13.06 -5.33
C VAL A 7 24.13 13.93 -6.11
N TRP A 8 23.02 14.28 -5.46
CA TRP A 8 22.03 15.25 -5.91
C TRP A 8 22.25 16.58 -5.17
N LEU A 9 22.50 17.65 -5.93
CA LEU A 9 22.80 18.99 -5.44
C LEU A 9 21.68 19.97 -5.78
N ASN A 10 21.66 21.10 -5.06
CA ASN A 10 20.69 22.18 -5.17
C ASN A 10 19.25 21.65 -5.02
N ALA A 11 19.05 20.72 -4.08
CA ALA A 11 17.76 20.10 -3.83
C ALA A 11 17.01 20.83 -2.72
N LYS A 12 15.68 20.78 -2.79
CA LYS A 12 14.83 20.90 -1.60
C LYS A 12 14.49 19.49 -1.14
N LEU A 13 14.61 19.19 0.14
CA LEU A 13 14.30 17.85 0.65
C LEU A 13 13.03 17.92 1.49
N ALA A 14 12.03 17.10 1.18
CA ALA A 14 10.96 16.81 2.11
C ALA A 14 11.30 15.46 2.75
N THR A 15 12.03 15.48 3.86
CA THR A 15 12.65 14.26 4.41
C THR A 15 11.64 13.30 5.04
N MET A 16 10.44 13.77 5.37
CA MET A 16 9.42 13.04 6.14
C MET A 16 9.91 12.60 7.55
N THR A 17 10.98 13.23 8.04
CA THR A 17 11.49 13.05 9.41
C THR A 17 10.90 14.12 10.33
N ASP A 18 10.82 13.83 11.63
CA ASP A 18 10.37 14.79 12.64
C ASP A 18 11.51 15.75 13.04
N ASN A 19 11.97 16.59 12.11
CA ASN A 19 13.05 17.55 12.34
C ASN A 19 12.58 18.92 12.88
N GLY A 20 11.28 19.05 13.18
CA GLY A 20 10.65 20.28 13.66
C GLY A 20 10.18 21.24 12.56
N SER A 21 10.39 20.92 11.28
CA SER A 21 9.85 21.66 10.14
C SER A 21 8.75 20.84 9.43
N PRO A 22 7.71 21.47 8.85
CA PRO A 22 6.71 20.76 8.04
C PRO A 22 7.38 19.91 6.96
N TYR A 23 6.90 18.69 6.76
CA TYR A 23 7.43 17.68 5.83
C TYR A 23 8.88 17.23 6.12
N GLY A 24 9.45 17.63 7.26
CA GLY A 24 10.88 17.51 7.51
C GLY A 24 11.71 18.32 6.50
N ALA A 25 11.22 19.51 6.11
CA ALA A 25 11.78 20.28 5.00
C ALA A 25 13.24 20.75 5.23
N ILE A 26 14.04 20.71 4.16
CA ILE A 26 15.38 21.30 4.07
C ILE A 26 15.48 22.03 2.72
N GLU A 27 15.45 23.36 2.73
CA GLU A 27 15.33 24.20 1.51
C GLU A 27 16.62 24.31 0.69
N GLN A 28 17.78 24.14 1.32
CA GLN A 28 19.10 24.17 0.69
C GLN A 28 19.82 22.86 0.94
N GLY A 29 19.25 21.78 0.40
CA GLY A 29 19.66 20.42 0.68
C GLY A 29 20.53 19.78 -0.40
N ALA A 30 21.19 18.70 -0.01
CA ALA A 30 21.84 17.75 -0.88
C ALA A 30 21.56 16.32 -0.38
N LEU A 31 21.62 15.36 -1.30
CA LEU A 31 21.48 13.94 -1.00
C LEU A 31 22.60 13.16 -1.66
N ALA A 32 23.29 12.31 -0.91
CA ALA A 32 24.31 11.41 -1.43
C ALA A 32 23.92 9.96 -1.15
N VAL A 33 24.26 9.07 -2.09
CA VAL A 33 24.00 7.63 -1.97
C VAL A 33 25.29 6.82 -1.99
N LYS A 34 25.28 5.69 -1.29
CA LYS A 34 26.36 4.70 -1.28
C LYS A 34 25.77 3.31 -1.08
N ASP A 35 26.15 2.35 -1.92
CA ASP A 35 25.77 0.93 -1.82
C ASP A 35 24.25 0.73 -1.70
N GLY A 36 23.49 1.53 -2.46
CA GLY A 36 22.02 1.51 -2.47
C GLY A 36 21.33 2.14 -1.26
N LEU A 37 22.10 2.74 -0.35
CA LEU A 37 21.62 3.46 0.82
C LEU A 37 21.84 4.97 0.68
N ILE A 38 21.06 5.75 1.42
CA ILE A 38 21.30 7.17 1.65
C ILE A 38 22.52 7.28 2.56
N ALA A 39 23.61 7.82 2.03
CA ALA A 39 24.81 8.12 2.80
C ALA A 39 24.70 9.49 3.50
N TYR A 40 23.98 10.43 2.88
CA TYR A 40 23.74 11.76 3.39
C TYR A 40 22.41 12.31 2.87
N ALA A 41 21.63 12.97 3.72
CA ALA A 41 20.48 13.79 3.35
C ALA A 41 20.36 14.94 4.34
N GLY A 42 20.68 16.16 3.90
CA GLY A 42 20.83 17.29 4.81
C GLY A 42 21.18 18.60 4.11
N PRO A 43 21.49 19.67 4.86
CA PRO A 43 21.92 20.94 4.29
C PRO A 43 23.15 20.80 3.40
N GLN A 44 23.11 21.30 2.16
CA GLN A 44 24.23 21.18 1.23
C GLN A 44 25.56 21.74 1.77
N ALA A 45 25.49 22.76 2.63
CA ALA A 45 26.66 23.34 3.29
C ALA A 45 27.40 22.35 4.20
N ASP A 46 26.71 21.32 4.71
CA ASP A 46 27.24 20.31 5.62
C ASP A 46 27.55 18.98 4.89
N LEU A 47 27.42 18.95 3.56
CA LEU A 47 27.72 17.77 2.75
C LEU A 47 29.21 17.40 2.91
N PRO A 48 29.54 16.15 3.32
CA PRO A 48 30.93 15.75 3.50
C PRO A 48 31.76 15.94 2.23
N PRO A 49 33.03 16.40 2.31
CA PRO A 49 33.85 16.62 1.13
C PRO A 49 34.12 15.31 0.39
N PHE A 50 33.82 15.27 -0.90
CA PHE A 50 33.98 14.12 -1.81
C PHE A 50 34.71 14.56 -3.09
N ASP A 51 35.14 13.61 -3.91
CA ASP A 51 35.82 13.91 -5.17
C ASP A 51 34.79 14.08 -6.31
N SER A 52 34.45 15.33 -6.61
CA SER A 52 33.49 15.69 -7.67
C SER A 52 33.96 15.34 -9.08
N LEU A 53 35.23 14.99 -9.31
CA LEU A 53 35.74 14.61 -10.63
C LEU A 53 35.38 13.16 -11.00
N VAL A 54 35.08 12.32 -10.00
CA VAL A 54 34.82 10.88 -10.21
C VAL A 54 33.45 10.44 -9.70
N THR A 55 32.78 11.24 -8.88
CA THR A 55 31.41 10.97 -8.41
C THR A 55 30.36 11.60 -9.35
N PRO A 56 29.40 10.83 -9.89
CA PRO A 56 28.25 11.35 -10.61
C PRO A 56 27.49 12.45 -9.83
N LEU A 57 27.26 13.59 -10.49
CA LEU A 57 26.55 14.74 -9.93
C LEU A 57 25.25 15.02 -10.70
N TYR A 58 24.18 15.21 -9.95
CA TYR A 58 22.87 15.60 -10.46
C TYR A 58 22.44 16.94 -9.86
N ASP A 59 22.49 18.00 -10.65
CA ASP A 59 21.90 19.29 -10.26
C ASP A 59 20.39 19.25 -10.48
N VAL A 60 19.61 19.26 -9.39
CA VAL A 60 18.15 19.23 -9.47
C VAL A 60 17.53 20.63 -9.49
N GLN A 61 18.31 21.70 -9.61
CA GLN A 61 17.83 23.05 -9.92
C GLN A 61 16.70 23.55 -9.00
N GLY A 62 16.79 23.27 -7.70
CA GLY A 62 15.82 23.68 -6.68
C GLY A 62 14.54 22.84 -6.61
N GLN A 63 14.48 21.72 -7.34
CA GLN A 63 13.34 20.80 -7.28
C GLN A 63 13.30 19.99 -5.97
N TRP A 64 12.13 19.43 -5.66
CA TRP A 64 11.90 18.70 -4.42
C TRP A 64 12.25 17.21 -4.56
N LEU A 65 13.05 16.71 -3.62
CA LEU A 65 13.25 15.29 -3.38
C LEU A 65 12.33 14.82 -2.24
N LEU A 66 11.60 13.75 -2.48
CA LEU A 66 10.76 13.06 -1.51
C LEU A 66 11.14 11.58 -1.45
N PRO A 67 10.95 10.88 -0.32
CA PRO A 67 11.07 9.43 -0.28
C PRO A 67 10.21 8.79 -1.38
N GLY A 68 10.66 7.65 -1.90
CA GLY A 68 9.89 6.88 -2.85
C GLY A 68 8.52 6.57 -2.26
N LEU A 69 7.46 6.78 -3.03
CA LEU A 69 6.11 6.57 -2.54
C LEU A 69 5.86 5.07 -2.32
N ILE A 70 5.00 4.74 -1.38
CA ILE A 70 4.68 3.38 -0.97
C ILE A 70 3.16 3.21 -1.02
N ASP A 71 2.71 2.28 -1.87
CA ASP A 71 1.31 1.86 -1.89
C ASP A 71 1.16 0.61 -1.02
N CYS A 72 0.73 0.81 0.22
CA CYS A 72 0.72 -0.25 1.24
C CYS A 72 -0.51 -1.16 1.23
N HIS A 73 -1.44 -0.94 0.30
CA HIS A 73 -2.64 -1.78 0.17
C HIS A 73 -3.12 -1.84 -1.28
N THR A 74 -2.91 -2.98 -1.95
CA THR A 74 -3.46 -3.23 -3.29
C THR A 74 -3.91 -4.67 -3.49
N HIS A 75 -4.89 -4.87 -4.36
CA HIS A 75 -5.24 -6.16 -4.94
C HIS A 75 -4.84 -6.16 -6.41
N LEU A 76 -3.61 -5.74 -6.71
CA LEU A 76 -3.15 -5.40 -8.06
C LEU A 76 -3.18 -6.59 -9.03
N LEU A 77 -3.11 -7.84 -8.54
CA LEU A 77 -3.16 -9.05 -9.35
C LEU A 77 -4.58 -9.60 -9.47
N TYR A 78 -5.20 -9.31 -10.61
CA TYR A 78 -6.50 -9.84 -11.00
C TYR A 78 -6.66 -9.85 -12.52
N ALA A 79 -7.47 -10.78 -13.02
CA ALA A 79 -7.92 -10.80 -14.41
C ALA A 79 -9.40 -10.37 -14.53
N GLY A 80 -9.81 -10.12 -15.77
CA GLY A 80 -11.14 -9.61 -16.07
C GLY A 80 -11.33 -8.13 -15.71
N ASN A 81 -12.59 -7.70 -15.77
CA ASN A 81 -13.03 -6.32 -15.56
C ASN A 81 -14.47 -6.33 -15.04
N ARG A 82 -14.82 -5.40 -14.13
CA ARG A 82 -16.18 -5.25 -13.58
C ARG A 82 -16.93 -4.02 -14.10
N ALA A 83 -16.49 -3.41 -15.19
CA ALA A 83 -17.18 -2.28 -15.81
C ALA A 83 -18.65 -2.60 -16.19
N ASN A 84 -18.94 -3.82 -16.66
CA ASN A 84 -20.32 -4.21 -16.97
C ASN A 84 -21.21 -4.21 -15.72
N GLU A 85 -20.68 -4.62 -14.58
CA GLU A 85 -21.40 -4.55 -13.31
C GLU A 85 -21.61 -3.10 -12.88
N PHE A 86 -20.60 -2.24 -13.05
CA PHE A 86 -20.73 -0.81 -12.79
C PHE A 86 -21.83 -0.17 -13.66
N GLU A 87 -21.88 -0.50 -14.95
CA GLU A 87 -22.93 -0.06 -15.87
C GLU A 87 -24.32 -0.54 -15.42
N LEU A 88 -24.48 -1.82 -15.10
CA LEU A 88 -25.76 -2.38 -14.63
C LEU A 88 -26.24 -1.73 -13.34
N ARG A 89 -25.34 -1.46 -12.38
CA ARG A 89 -25.67 -0.74 -11.14
C ARG A 89 -26.23 0.65 -11.46
N LEU A 90 -25.60 1.38 -12.38
CA LEU A 90 -26.05 2.71 -12.79
C LEU A 90 -27.37 2.69 -13.58
N GLN A 91 -27.70 1.56 -14.21
CA GLN A 91 -29.00 1.33 -14.86
C GLN A 91 -30.10 0.89 -13.87
N GLY A 92 -29.78 0.75 -12.57
CA GLY A 92 -30.75 0.44 -11.52
C GLY A 92 -30.89 -1.05 -11.19
N ALA A 93 -29.98 -1.91 -11.64
CA ALA A 93 -29.99 -3.32 -11.27
C ALA A 93 -29.73 -3.49 -9.75
N SER A 94 -30.51 -4.37 -9.10
CA SER A 94 -30.31 -4.71 -7.70
C SER A 94 -29.06 -5.58 -7.51
N TYR A 95 -28.51 -5.58 -6.28
CA TYR A 95 -27.38 -6.45 -5.94
C TYR A 95 -27.67 -7.93 -6.25
N GLN A 96 -28.90 -8.40 -5.99
CA GLN A 96 -29.32 -9.76 -6.30
C GLN A 96 -29.32 -10.06 -7.80
N GLN A 97 -29.77 -9.11 -8.63
CA GLN A 97 -29.75 -9.25 -10.10
C GLN A 97 -28.31 -9.30 -10.63
N ILE A 98 -27.42 -8.46 -10.09
CA ILE A 98 -26.00 -8.44 -10.44
C ILE A 98 -25.33 -9.76 -10.04
N ALA A 99 -25.58 -10.24 -8.81
CA ALA A 99 -25.04 -11.52 -8.36
C ALA A 99 -25.58 -12.70 -9.20
N ALA A 100 -26.87 -12.70 -9.55
CA ALA A 100 -27.48 -13.70 -10.42
C ALA A 100 -26.91 -13.67 -11.85
N ALA A 101 -26.50 -12.50 -12.35
CA ALA A 101 -25.78 -12.34 -13.61
C ALA A 101 -24.28 -12.74 -13.52
N GLY A 102 -23.85 -13.29 -12.38
CA GLY A 102 -22.47 -13.69 -12.15
C GLY A 102 -21.53 -12.54 -11.83
N GLY A 103 -22.02 -11.35 -11.46
CA GLY A 103 -21.22 -10.21 -11.01
C GLY A 103 -20.60 -10.42 -9.61
N GLY A 104 -20.12 -9.35 -9.00
CA GLY A 104 -19.51 -9.42 -7.67
C GLY A 104 -18.07 -9.92 -7.68
N ILE A 105 -17.53 -10.15 -6.50
CA ILE A 105 -16.18 -10.73 -6.32
C ILE A 105 -16.03 -12.08 -7.03
N ALA A 106 -17.10 -12.88 -7.09
CA ALA A 106 -17.13 -14.17 -7.78
C ALA A 106 -16.77 -14.05 -9.28
N SER A 107 -17.09 -12.92 -9.93
CA SER A 107 -16.68 -12.65 -11.31
C SER A 107 -15.17 -12.56 -11.46
N THR A 108 -14.53 -11.78 -10.58
CA THR A 108 -13.08 -11.63 -10.54
C THR A 108 -12.39 -12.94 -10.17
N VAL A 109 -12.94 -13.70 -9.22
CA VAL A 109 -12.40 -15.00 -8.82
C VAL A 109 -12.36 -15.96 -10.01
N ARG A 110 -13.48 -16.12 -10.74
CA ARG A 110 -13.51 -16.98 -11.94
C ARG A 110 -12.50 -16.52 -12.99
N ALA A 111 -12.51 -15.23 -13.34
CA ALA A 111 -11.58 -14.70 -14.34
C ALA A 111 -10.11 -14.90 -13.95
N THR A 112 -9.79 -14.78 -12.66
CA THR A 112 -8.43 -14.92 -12.13
C THR A 112 -8.00 -16.39 -12.03
N ARG A 113 -8.92 -17.30 -11.66
CA ARG A 113 -8.69 -18.76 -11.72
C ARG A 113 -8.38 -19.20 -13.15
N ASP A 114 -9.16 -18.74 -14.12
CA ASP A 114 -9.03 -19.10 -15.54
C ASP A 114 -7.80 -18.48 -16.24
N ALA A 115 -7.28 -17.36 -15.73
CA ALA A 115 -6.11 -16.70 -16.31
C ALA A 115 -4.81 -17.48 -16.07
N SER A 116 -3.93 -17.50 -17.07
CA SER A 116 -2.57 -18.03 -16.92
C SER A 116 -1.70 -17.10 -16.08
N GLU A 117 -0.63 -17.64 -15.51
CA GLU A 117 0.42 -16.86 -14.82
C GLU A 117 0.99 -15.76 -15.71
N GLU A 118 1.28 -16.07 -16.99
CA GLU A 118 1.80 -15.10 -17.95
C GLU A 118 0.83 -13.91 -18.15
N ALA A 119 -0.47 -14.19 -18.27
CA ALA A 119 -1.48 -13.15 -18.42
C ALA A 119 -1.56 -12.27 -17.17
N LEU A 120 -1.54 -12.87 -15.98
CA LEU A 120 -1.54 -12.16 -14.70
C LEU A 120 -0.26 -11.33 -14.52
N PHE A 121 0.90 -11.88 -14.89
CA PHE A 121 2.18 -11.17 -14.86
C PHE A 121 2.13 -9.93 -15.75
N LYS A 122 1.65 -10.07 -17.00
CA LYS A 122 1.55 -8.92 -17.92
C LYS A 122 0.62 -7.84 -17.38
N LEU A 123 -0.56 -8.22 -16.88
CA LEU A 123 -1.52 -7.28 -16.28
C LEU A 123 -0.94 -6.59 -15.04
N GLY A 124 -0.28 -7.34 -14.16
CA GLY A 124 0.36 -6.79 -12.97
C GLY A 124 1.50 -5.84 -13.30
N LYS A 125 2.35 -6.21 -14.26
CA LYS A 125 3.45 -5.35 -14.74
C LYS A 125 2.93 -4.03 -15.31
N ASP A 126 1.87 -4.06 -16.12
CA ASP A 126 1.28 -2.85 -16.70
C ASP A 126 0.75 -1.89 -15.61
N ARG A 127 0.14 -2.43 -14.55
CA ARG A 127 -0.33 -1.67 -13.37
C ARG A 127 0.83 -1.12 -12.53
N LEU A 128 1.85 -1.94 -12.27
CA LEU A 128 3.06 -1.50 -11.56
C LEU A 128 3.79 -0.38 -12.31
N ASN A 129 3.89 -0.45 -13.63
CA ASN A 129 4.46 0.62 -14.45
C ASN A 129 3.68 1.93 -14.30
N ALA A 130 2.35 1.88 -14.17
CA ALA A 130 1.54 3.07 -13.94
C ALA A 130 1.86 3.72 -12.58
N LEU A 131 1.94 2.92 -11.50
CA LEU A 131 2.32 3.40 -10.17
C LEU A 131 3.78 3.91 -10.13
N LEU A 132 4.70 3.23 -10.82
CA LEU A 132 6.11 3.63 -10.93
C LEU A 132 6.26 5.03 -11.54
N ARG A 133 5.45 5.37 -12.55
CA ARG A 133 5.44 6.72 -13.17
C ARG A 133 4.98 7.83 -12.23
N GLU A 134 4.28 7.49 -11.15
CA GLU A 134 3.90 8.43 -10.10
C GLU A 134 4.94 8.54 -8.97
N GLY A 135 5.97 7.70 -9.00
CA GLY A 135 7.07 7.66 -8.05
C GLY A 135 6.90 6.59 -6.97
N VAL A 136 6.01 5.62 -7.19
CA VAL A 136 5.86 4.47 -6.28
C VAL A 136 7.03 3.52 -6.45
N THR A 137 7.73 3.24 -5.36
CA THR A 137 8.94 2.40 -5.32
C THR A 137 8.72 1.09 -4.56
N THR A 138 7.68 1.03 -3.73
CA THR A 138 7.28 -0.15 -2.96
C THR A 138 5.77 -0.32 -3.05
N VAL A 139 5.32 -1.53 -3.33
CA VAL A 139 3.89 -1.87 -3.46
C VAL A 139 3.61 -3.14 -2.67
N GLU A 140 2.54 -3.12 -1.89
CA GLU A 140 1.96 -4.34 -1.34
C GLU A 140 0.98 -4.95 -2.34
N ILE A 141 1.10 -6.25 -2.61
CA ILE A 141 0.19 -7.01 -3.46
C ILE A 141 -0.44 -8.12 -2.64
N LYS A 142 -1.76 -8.07 -2.53
CA LYS A 142 -2.58 -9.12 -1.90
C LYS A 142 -2.99 -10.18 -2.91
N SER A 143 -3.11 -11.42 -2.44
CA SER A 143 -3.82 -12.47 -3.14
C SER A 143 -5.35 -12.32 -2.94
N GLY A 144 -6.13 -13.39 -2.78
CA GLY A 144 -7.55 -13.30 -2.41
C GLY A 144 -8.55 -13.28 -3.56
N TYR A 145 -8.10 -13.41 -4.81
CA TYR A 145 -8.95 -13.70 -5.96
C TYR A 145 -8.81 -15.14 -6.47
N GLY A 146 -8.16 -16.01 -5.71
CA GLY A 146 -8.10 -17.46 -5.96
C GLY A 146 -9.11 -18.23 -5.12
N LEU A 147 -9.15 -17.99 -3.82
CA LEU A 147 -10.01 -18.68 -2.83
C LEU A 147 -9.87 -20.22 -2.80
N ASP A 148 -8.72 -20.72 -3.29
CA ASP A 148 -8.26 -22.10 -3.18
C ASP A 148 -6.73 -22.11 -3.20
N LEU A 149 -6.09 -23.17 -2.70
CA LEU A 149 -4.64 -23.21 -2.55
C LEU A 149 -3.90 -22.97 -3.88
N ALA A 150 -4.34 -23.63 -4.95
CA ALA A 150 -3.65 -23.57 -6.24
C ALA A 150 -3.66 -22.15 -6.82
N SER A 151 -4.81 -21.48 -6.75
CA SER A 151 -5.00 -20.15 -7.31
C SER A 151 -4.39 -19.05 -6.43
N GLU A 152 -4.44 -19.20 -5.11
CA GLU A 152 -3.76 -18.29 -4.18
C GLU A 152 -2.24 -18.40 -4.31
N GLN A 153 -1.71 -19.63 -4.40
CA GLN A 153 -0.28 -19.86 -4.67
C GLN A 153 0.13 -19.23 -6.00
N LYS A 154 -0.63 -19.47 -7.08
CA LYS A 154 -0.40 -18.86 -8.40
C LYS A 154 -0.26 -17.34 -8.34
N LEU A 155 -1.16 -16.66 -7.60
CA LEU A 155 -1.11 -15.21 -7.43
C LEU A 155 0.17 -14.75 -6.73
N LEU A 156 0.56 -15.43 -5.65
CA LEU A 156 1.76 -15.08 -4.88
C LEU A 156 3.04 -15.39 -5.65
N GLU A 157 3.08 -16.46 -6.45
CA GLU A 157 4.18 -16.78 -7.36
C GLU A 157 4.32 -15.74 -8.46
N VAL A 158 3.21 -15.26 -9.04
CA VAL A 158 3.22 -14.15 -10.01
C VAL A 158 3.72 -12.87 -9.35
N ALA A 159 3.34 -12.58 -8.10
CA ALA A 159 3.85 -11.42 -7.36
C ALA A 159 5.37 -11.53 -7.12
N ALA A 160 5.86 -12.72 -6.75
CA ALA A 160 7.31 -12.98 -6.60
C ALA A 160 8.05 -12.86 -7.94
N LEU A 161 7.45 -13.30 -9.04
CA LEU A 161 8.02 -13.14 -10.38
C LEU A 161 8.08 -11.66 -10.80
N LEU A 162 7.06 -10.87 -10.47
CA LEU A 162 7.08 -9.43 -10.69
C LEU A 162 8.21 -8.76 -9.90
N GLU A 163 8.45 -9.17 -8.65
CA GLU A 163 9.52 -8.65 -7.80
C GLU A 163 10.91 -8.88 -8.45
N GLN A 164 11.10 -10.01 -9.13
CA GLN A 164 12.35 -10.34 -9.83
C GLN A 164 12.56 -9.55 -11.13
N HIS A 165 11.48 -9.08 -11.76
CA HIS A 165 11.50 -8.51 -13.12
C HIS A 165 11.00 -7.07 -13.23
N HIS A 166 10.62 -6.46 -12.11
CA HIS A 166 10.17 -5.07 -12.03
C HIS A 166 11.00 -4.34 -10.96
N PRO A 167 11.37 -3.06 -11.16
CA PRO A 167 12.24 -2.34 -10.23
C PRO A 167 11.61 -2.02 -8.87
N ALA A 168 10.27 -1.95 -8.78
CA ALA A 168 9.58 -1.72 -7.51
C ALA A 168 9.73 -2.91 -6.56
N SER A 169 9.91 -2.63 -5.26
CA SER A 169 9.85 -3.66 -4.21
C SER A 169 8.42 -4.14 -4.03
N ILE A 170 8.22 -5.45 -3.83
CA ILE A 170 6.88 -6.04 -3.69
C ILE A 170 6.77 -6.76 -2.34
N ILE A 171 5.77 -6.36 -1.55
CA ILE A 171 5.40 -7.05 -0.31
C ILE A 171 4.18 -7.92 -0.60
N LYS A 172 4.29 -9.23 -0.35
CA LYS A 172 3.29 -10.23 -0.70
C LYS A 172 2.41 -10.54 0.50
N THR A 173 1.12 -10.28 0.38
CA THR A 173 0.17 -10.53 1.46
C THR A 173 -0.79 -11.65 1.07
N PHE A 174 -0.84 -12.72 1.86
CA PHE A 174 -1.83 -13.77 1.66
C PHE A 174 -3.20 -13.35 2.20
N LEU A 175 -4.20 -13.28 1.32
CA LEU A 175 -5.58 -12.92 1.64
C LEU A 175 -6.54 -14.06 1.23
N GLY A 176 -6.25 -15.31 1.61
CA GLY A 176 -7.15 -16.42 1.34
C GLY A 176 -8.56 -16.22 1.92
N ALA A 177 -8.67 -15.53 3.06
CA ALA A 177 -9.94 -15.16 3.67
C ALA A 177 -10.49 -13.80 3.16
N HIS A 178 -10.56 -13.64 1.83
CA HIS A 178 -11.18 -12.45 1.21
C HIS A 178 -12.70 -12.57 1.12
N ALA A 179 -13.20 -13.74 0.73
CA ALA A 179 -14.62 -14.05 0.62
C ALA A 179 -14.84 -15.55 0.73
N LEU A 180 -16.09 -15.95 0.99
CA LEU A 180 -16.49 -17.35 1.00
C LEU A 180 -16.63 -17.87 -0.44
N PRO A 181 -15.81 -18.84 -0.89
CA PRO A 181 -15.95 -19.40 -2.22
C PRO A 181 -17.23 -20.25 -2.36
N PRO A 182 -17.80 -20.38 -3.57
CA PRO A 182 -19.05 -21.12 -3.80
C PRO A 182 -19.06 -22.56 -3.28
N GLU A 183 -17.92 -23.23 -3.32
CA GLU A 183 -17.71 -24.60 -2.85
C GLU A 183 -17.95 -24.75 -1.33
N PHE A 184 -17.92 -23.63 -0.59
CA PHE A 184 -18.11 -23.56 0.86
C PHE A 184 -19.32 -22.72 1.29
N LYS A 185 -20.29 -22.45 0.40
CA LYS A 185 -21.43 -21.53 0.63
C LYS A 185 -22.12 -21.69 2.01
N ASP A 186 -22.23 -22.91 2.51
CA ASP A 186 -22.90 -23.22 3.79
C ASP A 186 -21.91 -23.73 4.87
N ASN A 187 -20.60 -23.55 4.66
CA ASN A 187 -19.53 -24.05 5.54
C ASN A 187 -18.36 -23.05 5.65
N ALA A 188 -18.64 -21.84 6.11
CA ALA A 188 -17.61 -20.80 6.29
C ALA A 188 -16.49 -21.22 7.27
N ASP A 189 -16.82 -21.96 8.33
CA ASP A 189 -15.81 -22.44 9.28
C ASP A 189 -14.87 -23.47 8.66
N GLY A 190 -15.38 -24.40 7.86
CA GLY A 190 -14.54 -25.34 7.11
C GLY A 190 -13.65 -24.64 6.09
N TYR A 191 -14.11 -23.54 5.49
CA TYR A 191 -13.25 -22.73 4.62
C TYR A 191 -12.12 -22.06 5.40
N ILE A 192 -12.42 -21.52 6.59
CA ILE A 192 -11.40 -20.90 7.45
C ILE A 192 -10.36 -21.93 7.92
N GLU A 193 -10.79 -23.16 8.21
CA GLU A 193 -9.86 -24.27 8.48
C GLU A 193 -8.96 -24.57 7.26
N ALA A 194 -9.52 -24.58 6.05
CA ALA A 194 -8.75 -24.75 4.83
C ALA A 194 -7.75 -23.59 4.62
N VAL A 195 -8.15 -22.34 4.83
CA VAL A 195 -7.25 -21.17 4.78
C VAL A 195 -6.09 -21.31 5.76
N CYS A 196 -6.36 -21.75 7.00
CA CYS A 196 -5.31 -22.02 7.98
C CYS A 196 -4.35 -23.13 7.53
N GLN A 197 -4.85 -24.16 6.81
CA GLN A 197 -4.03 -25.25 6.27
C GLN A 197 -3.21 -24.85 5.04
N MET A 198 -3.60 -23.81 4.30
CA MET A 198 -2.81 -23.27 3.17
C MET A 198 -1.52 -22.58 3.65
N LEU A 199 -1.58 -21.90 4.79
CA LEU A 199 -0.51 -21.04 5.30
C LEU A 199 0.86 -21.74 5.43
N PRO A 200 1.00 -22.94 6.06
CA PRO A 200 2.29 -23.59 6.17
C PRO A 200 2.94 -23.90 4.81
N THR A 201 2.14 -24.30 3.82
CA THR A 201 2.63 -24.59 2.47
C THR A 201 3.14 -23.33 1.78
N LEU A 202 2.35 -22.25 1.80
CA LEU A 202 2.74 -20.98 1.19
C LEU A 202 3.96 -20.34 1.90
N GLN A 203 4.03 -20.48 3.22
CA GLN A 203 5.18 -19.99 4.00
C GLN A 203 6.45 -20.78 3.69
N GLN A 204 6.38 -22.11 3.56
CA GLN A 204 7.53 -22.93 3.20
C GLN A 204 8.10 -22.58 1.82
N LEU A 205 7.26 -22.09 0.90
CA LEU A 205 7.66 -21.61 -0.42
C LEU A 205 8.24 -20.18 -0.39
N GLY A 206 8.21 -19.49 0.76
CA GLY A 206 8.69 -18.10 0.88
C GLY A 206 7.82 -17.09 0.14
N LEU A 207 6.52 -17.40 -0.03
CA LEU A 207 5.59 -16.59 -0.84
C LEU A 207 4.81 -15.55 -0.04
N VAL A 208 4.93 -15.53 1.29
CA VAL A 208 4.07 -14.74 2.18
C VAL A 208 4.93 -13.85 3.09
N ASP A 209 4.74 -12.54 2.99
CA ASP A 209 5.36 -11.55 3.86
C ASP A 209 4.40 -11.12 5.00
N ALA A 210 3.08 -11.19 4.78
CA ALA A 210 2.03 -10.93 5.77
C ALA A 210 0.74 -11.71 5.47
N VAL A 211 -0.15 -11.81 6.47
CA VAL A 211 -1.47 -12.45 6.33
C VAL A 211 -2.58 -11.43 6.58
N ASP A 212 -3.59 -11.41 5.72
CA ASP A 212 -4.73 -10.50 5.75
C ASP A 212 -6.05 -11.28 5.78
N ILE A 213 -7.12 -10.58 6.17
CA ILE A 213 -8.47 -11.11 6.25
C ILE A 213 -9.51 -10.01 6.06
N PHE A 214 -10.62 -10.35 5.40
CA PHE A 214 -11.81 -9.50 5.37
C PHE A 214 -12.73 -9.78 6.55
N CYS A 215 -12.55 -9.00 7.63
CA CYS A 215 -13.33 -9.12 8.86
C CYS A 215 -14.56 -8.21 8.80
N GLU A 216 -15.67 -8.72 8.25
CA GLU A 216 -16.88 -7.95 7.98
C GLU A 216 -18.11 -8.87 7.97
N GLY A 217 -19.32 -8.31 8.14
CA GLY A 217 -20.56 -9.08 8.18
C GLY A 217 -20.89 -9.82 6.88
N ILE A 218 -20.35 -9.33 5.75
CA ILE A 218 -20.41 -10.00 4.44
C ILE A 218 -19.14 -10.81 4.11
N GLY A 219 -18.15 -10.79 5.01
CA GLY A 219 -16.89 -11.52 4.92
C GLY A 219 -16.82 -12.58 6.02
N PHE A 220 -15.87 -12.43 6.94
CA PHE A 220 -15.65 -13.35 8.07
C PHE A 220 -15.84 -12.66 9.41
N SER A 221 -16.32 -13.42 10.40
CA SER A 221 -16.51 -12.94 11.77
C SER A 221 -15.18 -12.77 12.52
N VAL A 222 -15.16 -11.97 13.59
CA VAL A 222 -13.99 -11.83 14.49
C VAL A 222 -13.47 -13.17 15.00
N ALA A 223 -14.37 -14.11 15.31
CA ALA A 223 -13.99 -15.44 15.79
C ALA A 223 -13.27 -16.27 14.71
N GLN A 224 -13.70 -16.16 13.45
CA GLN A 224 -13.05 -16.78 12.31
C GLN A 224 -11.70 -16.10 12.02
N SER A 225 -11.68 -14.77 12.06
CA SER A 225 -10.45 -13.99 11.84
C SER A 225 -9.36 -14.33 12.84
N ARG A 226 -9.73 -14.50 14.11
CA ARG A 226 -8.82 -14.93 15.18
C ARG A 226 -8.15 -16.27 14.88
N LYS A 227 -8.85 -17.23 14.25
CA LYS A 227 -8.25 -18.53 13.89
C LYS A 227 -7.14 -18.35 12.85
N VAL A 228 -7.39 -17.54 11.82
CA VAL A 228 -6.40 -17.25 10.77
C VAL A 228 -5.18 -16.52 11.36
N PHE A 229 -5.41 -15.53 12.23
CA PHE A 229 -4.31 -14.81 12.88
C PHE A 229 -3.50 -15.71 13.81
N ALA A 230 -4.14 -16.59 14.58
CA ALA A 230 -3.41 -17.56 15.40
C ALA A 230 -2.53 -18.50 14.55
N ALA A 231 -3.03 -18.95 13.39
CA ALA A 231 -2.24 -19.76 12.46
C ALA A 231 -1.06 -18.97 11.86
N ALA A 232 -1.27 -17.72 11.46
CA ALA A 232 -0.21 -16.84 10.95
C ALA A 232 0.86 -16.56 12.01
N THR A 233 0.46 -16.18 13.22
CA THR A 233 1.38 -15.91 14.34
C THR A 233 2.19 -17.15 14.73
N ALA A 234 1.60 -18.35 14.68
CA ALA A 234 2.33 -19.60 14.93
C ALA A 234 3.45 -19.86 13.91
N LEU A 235 3.37 -19.25 12.72
CA LEU A 235 4.38 -19.31 11.67
C LEU A 235 5.34 -18.09 11.69
N GLY A 236 5.17 -17.17 12.65
CA GLY A 236 5.96 -15.93 12.73
C GLY A 236 5.59 -14.90 11.66
N LEU A 237 4.43 -15.02 11.02
CA LEU A 237 3.95 -14.08 10.01
C LEU A 237 3.19 -12.92 10.68
N PRO A 238 3.48 -11.66 10.30
CA PRO A 238 2.70 -10.52 10.74
C PRO A 238 1.30 -10.55 10.12
N VAL A 239 0.34 -9.95 10.82
CA VAL A 239 -1.07 -9.91 10.41
C VAL A 239 -1.55 -8.48 10.13
N LYS A 240 -2.58 -8.37 9.31
CA LYS A 240 -3.35 -7.15 9.02
C LYS A 240 -4.80 -7.53 8.73
N ALA A 241 -5.71 -6.56 8.66
CA ALA A 241 -7.10 -6.83 8.28
C ALA A 241 -7.70 -5.69 7.46
N HIS A 242 -8.57 -6.07 6.52
CA HIS A 242 -9.69 -5.21 6.15
C HIS A 242 -10.70 -5.24 7.29
N ALA A 243 -10.92 -4.09 7.93
CA ALA A 243 -11.73 -4.00 9.12
C ALA A 243 -12.56 -2.71 9.14
N GLU A 244 -13.77 -2.84 9.68
CA GLU A 244 -14.71 -1.74 9.89
C GLU A 244 -15.07 -0.93 8.65
N GLN A 245 -15.06 -1.57 7.47
CA GLN A 245 -15.39 -0.91 6.21
C GLN A 245 -16.88 -0.57 6.11
N LEU A 246 -17.75 -1.53 6.47
CA LEU A 246 -19.20 -1.43 6.29
C LEU A 246 -19.95 -1.51 7.62
N SER A 247 -19.35 -2.12 8.64
CA SER A 247 -19.89 -2.18 9.99
C SER A 247 -18.77 -2.35 11.02
N ASN A 248 -19.01 -1.94 12.27
CA ASN A 248 -18.06 -2.17 13.35
C ASN A 248 -18.26 -3.56 13.96
N LEU A 249 -17.34 -4.48 13.71
CA LEU A 249 -17.32 -5.81 14.32
C LEU A 249 -16.24 -5.98 15.38
N GLY A 250 -15.25 -5.07 15.43
CA GLY A 250 -14.07 -5.19 16.31
C GLY A 250 -12.89 -5.93 15.65
N GLY A 251 -12.83 -5.99 14.33
CA GLY A 251 -11.68 -6.50 13.57
C GLY A 251 -10.40 -5.68 13.79
N SER A 252 -10.52 -4.36 13.88
CA SER A 252 -9.43 -3.42 14.19
C SER A 252 -8.80 -3.70 15.57
N ALA A 253 -9.63 -3.89 16.60
CA ALA A 253 -9.19 -4.28 17.92
C ALA A 253 -8.53 -5.67 17.93
N LEU A 254 -9.04 -6.61 17.12
CA LEU A 254 -8.42 -7.92 16.94
C LEU A 254 -7.01 -7.80 16.32
N VAL A 255 -6.82 -6.99 15.27
CA VAL A 255 -5.48 -6.76 14.70
C VAL A 255 -4.53 -6.22 15.77
N ALA A 256 -4.97 -5.23 16.54
CA ALA A 256 -4.18 -4.64 17.62
C ALA A 256 -3.82 -5.67 18.71
N GLU A 257 -4.75 -6.57 19.06
CA GLU A 257 -4.50 -7.66 20.02
C GLU A 257 -3.35 -8.57 19.58
N PHE A 258 -3.24 -8.84 18.28
CA PHE A 258 -2.17 -9.65 17.70
C PHE A 258 -0.90 -8.86 17.36
N GLY A 259 -0.84 -7.57 17.72
CA GLY A 259 0.28 -6.69 17.35
C GLY A 259 0.43 -6.55 15.83
N GLY A 260 -0.69 -6.63 15.11
CA GLY A 260 -0.71 -6.58 13.65
C GLY A 260 -0.29 -5.22 13.09
N LEU A 261 0.15 -5.24 11.83
CA LEU A 261 0.77 -4.10 11.15
C LEU A 261 -0.25 -2.98 10.89
N SER A 262 -1.42 -3.33 10.35
CA SER A 262 -2.43 -2.36 9.97
C SER A 262 -3.86 -2.90 10.04
N ALA A 263 -4.79 -1.98 10.32
CA ALA A 263 -6.21 -2.14 10.06
C ALA A 263 -6.61 -1.16 8.95
N ASP A 264 -7.25 -1.70 7.91
CA ASP A 264 -7.45 -1.03 6.64
C ASP A 264 -8.96 -0.78 6.44
N HIS A 265 -9.33 0.31 5.74
CA HIS A 265 -10.69 0.89 5.63
C HIS A 265 -11.09 1.80 6.79
N VAL A 266 -11.45 1.22 7.94
CA VAL A 266 -11.73 1.89 9.22
C VAL A 266 -12.83 2.96 9.23
N GLU A 267 -13.78 2.97 8.29
CA GLU A 267 -14.90 3.92 8.27
C GLU A 267 -15.76 3.86 9.55
N TYR A 268 -16.05 2.67 10.05
CA TYR A 268 -16.89 2.43 11.24
C TYR A 268 -16.08 2.20 12.52
N LEU A 269 -14.77 2.43 12.50
CA LEU A 269 -13.90 2.28 13.66
C LEU A 269 -14.38 3.15 14.84
N ASP A 270 -14.50 2.54 16.02
CA ASP A 270 -14.86 3.24 17.26
C ASP A 270 -13.63 3.68 18.08
N GLU A 271 -13.88 4.48 19.11
CA GLU A 271 -12.80 4.99 19.98
C GLU A 271 -12.05 3.86 20.72
N ALA A 272 -12.72 2.76 21.08
CA ALA A 272 -12.07 1.64 21.74
C ALA A 272 -11.07 0.94 20.82
N GLY A 273 -11.43 0.75 19.55
CA GLY A 273 -10.55 0.27 18.49
C GLY A 273 -9.38 1.22 18.23
N VAL A 274 -9.64 2.54 18.13
CA VAL A 274 -8.58 3.56 18.00
C VAL A 274 -7.58 3.47 19.15
N ALA A 275 -8.06 3.40 20.40
CA ALA A 275 -7.21 3.29 21.58
C ALA A 275 -6.39 1.99 21.59
N ALA A 276 -6.98 0.87 21.15
CA ALA A 276 -6.28 -0.40 21.01
C ALA A 276 -5.16 -0.32 19.96
N MET A 277 -5.45 0.23 18.78
CA MET A 277 -4.49 0.43 17.70
C MET A 277 -3.32 1.33 18.13
N ALA A 278 -3.62 2.45 18.79
CA ALA A 278 -2.61 3.37 19.32
C ALA A 278 -1.66 2.67 20.29
N LYS A 279 -2.19 1.84 21.18
CA LYS A 279 -1.39 1.07 22.15
C LYS A 279 -0.52 0.01 21.48
N ALA A 280 -1.02 -0.65 20.43
CA ALA A 280 -0.30 -1.70 19.72
C ALA A 280 0.72 -1.16 18.71
N GLY A 281 0.56 0.09 18.26
CA GLY A 281 1.32 0.65 17.14
C GLY A 281 0.79 0.21 15.77
N THR A 282 -0.46 -0.28 15.70
CA THR A 282 -1.13 -0.66 14.46
C THR A 282 -1.50 0.58 13.65
N VAL A 283 -1.17 0.58 12.36
CA VAL A 283 -1.44 1.70 11.44
C VAL A 283 -2.90 1.66 10.98
N ALA A 284 -3.56 2.81 10.87
CA ALA A 284 -4.83 2.96 10.19
C ALA A 284 -4.59 3.23 8.70
N VAL A 285 -4.94 2.31 7.80
CA VAL A 285 -4.79 2.51 6.34
C VAL A 285 -6.11 3.02 5.77
N LEU A 286 -6.09 4.28 5.33
CA LEU A 286 -7.24 4.98 4.76
C LEU A 286 -7.31 4.74 3.25
N LEU A 287 -8.50 4.36 2.76
CA LEU A 287 -8.72 3.91 1.38
C LEU A 287 -9.74 4.80 0.65
N PRO A 288 -9.37 6.06 0.30
CA PRO A 288 -10.32 7.04 -0.19
C PRO A 288 -10.92 6.68 -1.56
N GLY A 289 -10.22 5.88 -2.39
CA GLY A 289 -10.74 5.39 -3.66
C GLY A 289 -11.96 4.48 -3.48
N ALA A 290 -11.90 3.56 -2.52
CA ALA A 290 -13.02 2.67 -2.18
C ALA A 290 -14.21 3.44 -1.62
N TYR A 291 -13.96 4.33 -0.66
CA TYR A 291 -14.96 5.23 -0.09
C TYR A 291 -15.70 6.03 -1.19
N TYR A 292 -14.95 6.62 -2.12
CA TYR A 292 -15.49 7.37 -3.24
C TYR A 292 -16.36 6.50 -4.16
N PHE A 293 -15.81 5.38 -4.63
CA PHE A 293 -16.45 4.57 -5.66
C PHE A 293 -17.70 3.84 -5.14
N LEU A 294 -17.70 3.46 -3.86
CA LEU A 294 -18.85 2.87 -3.17
C LEU A 294 -19.91 3.90 -2.77
N ARG A 295 -19.60 5.21 -2.88
CA ARG A 295 -20.46 6.32 -2.43
C ARG A 295 -20.79 6.22 -0.95
N GLU A 296 -19.83 5.77 -0.15
CA GLU A 296 -19.95 5.74 1.31
C GLU A 296 -20.10 7.18 1.85
N THR A 297 -20.81 7.32 2.96
CA THR A 297 -21.04 8.58 3.65
C THR A 297 -20.49 8.57 5.07
N GLN A 298 -20.21 7.40 5.64
CA GLN A 298 -19.52 7.25 6.90
C GLN A 298 -18.02 7.52 6.74
N LEU A 299 -17.55 8.61 7.35
CA LEU A 299 -16.12 8.94 7.38
C LEU A 299 -15.39 8.11 8.44
N PRO A 300 -14.12 7.72 8.20
CA PRO A 300 -13.27 7.18 9.26
C PRO A 300 -13.12 8.18 10.43
N PRO A 301 -12.81 7.72 11.65
CA PRO A 301 -12.79 8.56 12.86
C PRO A 301 -11.50 9.39 12.97
N LEU A 302 -11.22 10.24 11.99
CA LEU A 302 -9.94 10.95 11.82
C LEU A 302 -9.56 11.86 13.00
N ALA A 303 -10.55 12.49 13.64
CA ALA A 303 -10.31 13.29 14.83
C ALA A 303 -9.79 12.44 16.00
N LEU A 304 -10.34 11.23 16.17
CA LEU A 304 -9.89 10.29 17.18
C LEU A 304 -8.51 9.72 16.82
N LEU A 305 -8.29 9.32 15.56
CA LEU A 305 -6.98 8.84 15.11
C LEU A 305 -5.87 9.87 15.39
N ARG A 306 -6.12 11.16 15.13
CA ARG A 306 -5.21 12.26 15.49
C ARG A 306 -5.04 12.41 17.00
N GLN A 307 -6.13 12.42 17.76
CA GLN A 307 -6.11 12.59 19.22
C GLN A 307 -5.26 11.51 19.90
N TYR A 308 -5.38 10.26 19.44
CA TYR A 308 -4.64 9.11 19.96
C TYR A 308 -3.29 8.90 19.26
N GLN A 309 -2.93 9.76 18.30
CA GLN A 309 -1.68 9.68 17.53
C GLN A 309 -1.48 8.33 16.83
N VAL A 310 -2.56 7.74 16.33
CA VAL A 310 -2.49 6.56 15.46
C VAL A 310 -1.91 6.98 14.11
N PRO A 311 -0.83 6.33 13.62
CA PRO A 311 -0.32 6.60 12.29
C PRO A 311 -1.40 6.33 11.23
N MET A 312 -1.60 7.27 10.33
CA MET A 312 -2.55 7.15 9.22
C MET A 312 -1.78 6.97 7.92
N ALA A 313 -1.94 5.82 7.27
CA ALA A 313 -1.45 5.56 5.93
C ALA A 313 -2.54 5.83 4.88
N VAL A 314 -2.14 6.05 3.64
CA VAL A 314 -3.04 6.22 2.49
C VAL A 314 -2.60 5.25 1.40
N ALA A 315 -3.54 4.53 0.80
CA ALA A 315 -3.26 3.57 -0.27
C ALA A 315 -4.35 3.58 -1.34
N SER A 316 -4.04 3.00 -2.51
CA SER A 316 -4.98 2.97 -3.64
C SER A 316 -6.14 2.03 -3.47
N ASP A 317 -5.95 0.95 -2.70
CA ASP A 317 -6.83 -0.20 -2.74
C ASP A 317 -7.05 -0.66 -4.20
N LEU A 318 -6.04 -0.58 -5.07
CA LEU A 318 -6.22 -0.90 -6.48
C LEU A 318 -6.82 -2.31 -6.63
N ASN A 319 -8.09 -2.36 -7.03
CA ASN A 319 -8.84 -3.59 -7.17
C ASN A 319 -9.98 -3.43 -8.20
N PRO A 320 -10.47 -4.50 -8.82
CA PRO A 320 -11.46 -4.41 -9.89
C PRO A 320 -12.86 -3.97 -9.44
N GLY A 321 -13.18 -4.07 -8.15
CA GLY A 321 -14.55 -4.02 -7.66
C GLY A 321 -14.94 -2.72 -6.95
N THR A 322 -14.07 -2.22 -6.09
CA THR A 322 -14.35 -1.12 -5.17
C THR A 322 -13.41 0.05 -5.35
N SER A 323 -12.18 -0.13 -5.84
CA SER A 323 -11.30 0.99 -6.18
C SER A 323 -10.50 0.70 -7.46
N PRO A 324 -11.14 0.83 -8.65
CA PRO A 324 -10.48 0.59 -9.93
C PRO A 324 -9.57 1.76 -10.36
N PHE A 325 -8.86 2.37 -9.41
CA PHE A 325 -7.99 3.53 -9.62
C PHE A 325 -6.52 3.12 -9.47
N CYS A 326 -5.80 3.04 -10.58
CA CYS A 326 -4.37 2.72 -10.58
C CYS A 326 -3.53 4.01 -10.46
N SER A 327 -3.71 4.75 -9.36
CA SER A 327 -3.03 6.02 -9.11
C SER A 327 -2.97 6.31 -7.61
N LEU A 328 -1.76 6.43 -7.06
CA LEU A 328 -1.55 6.83 -5.66
C LEU A 328 -1.58 8.35 -5.50
N GLN A 329 -1.18 9.12 -6.52
CA GLN A 329 -1.34 10.58 -6.50
C GLN A 329 -2.81 11.00 -6.49
N LEU A 330 -3.70 10.24 -7.14
CA LEU A 330 -5.14 10.44 -6.99
C LEU A 330 -5.57 10.25 -5.53
N MET A 331 -5.03 9.25 -4.85
CA MET A 331 -5.37 9.00 -3.44
C MET A 331 -4.88 10.10 -2.51
N LEU A 332 -3.73 10.71 -2.78
CA LEU A 332 -3.29 11.90 -2.05
C LEU A 332 -4.32 13.02 -2.13
N ASN A 333 -4.84 13.29 -3.34
CA ASN A 333 -5.87 14.30 -3.53
C ASN A 333 -7.20 13.92 -2.85
N MET A 334 -7.64 12.67 -3.01
CA MET A 334 -8.89 12.20 -2.42
C MET A 334 -8.82 12.14 -0.88
N ALA A 335 -7.68 11.77 -0.30
CA ALA A 335 -7.49 11.81 1.15
C ALA A 335 -7.61 13.24 1.69
N CYS A 336 -7.00 14.22 1.03
CA CYS A 336 -7.16 15.63 1.42
C CYS A 336 -8.61 16.13 1.22
N THR A 337 -9.25 15.76 0.11
CA THR A 337 -10.57 16.30 -0.26
C THR A 337 -11.72 15.66 0.50
N LEU A 338 -11.73 14.32 0.57
CA LEU A 338 -12.82 13.54 1.16
C LEU A 338 -12.59 13.37 2.67
N PHE A 339 -11.37 13.04 3.07
CA PHE A 339 -11.02 12.77 4.46
C PHE A 339 -10.46 14.01 5.18
N ARG A 340 -10.20 15.14 4.50
CA ARG A 340 -9.66 16.34 5.17
C ARG A 340 -8.34 16.07 5.89
N LEU A 341 -7.52 15.15 5.36
CA LEU A 341 -6.11 15.11 5.72
C LEU A 341 -5.44 16.41 5.27
N THR A 342 -4.44 16.86 6.02
CA THR A 342 -3.53 17.87 5.51
C THR A 342 -2.62 17.24 4.44
N PRO A 343 -2.03 18.02 3.52
CA PRO A 343 -1.05 17.48 2.58
C PRO A 343 0.15 16.81 3.27
N GLU A 344 0.54 17.29 4.45
CA GLU A 344 1.59 16.68 5.25
C GLU A 344 1.19 15.30 5.79
N GLU A 345 -0.02 15.17 6.34
CA GLU A 345 -0.56 13.87 6.77
C GLU A 345 -0.68 12.89 5.60
N ALA A 346 -1.14 13.36 4.44
CA ALA A 346 -1.28 12.53 3.24
C ALA A 346 0.09 12.06 2.71
N LEU A 347 1.10 12.94 2.67
CA LEU A 347 2.46 12.58 2.25
C LEU A 347 3.16 11.65 3.25
N LEU A 348 3.00 11.88 4.56
CA LEU A 348 3.41 10.90 5.57
C LEU A 348 2.69 9.56 5.37
N GLY A 349 1.42 9.62 4.97
CA GLY A 349 0.57 8.47 4.70
C GLY A 349 1.05 7.55 3.60
N VAL A 350 1.72 8.08 2.57
CA VAL A 350 2.29 7.31 1.45
C VAL A 350 3.81 7.14 1.53
N THR A 351 4.42 7.52 2.66
CA THR A 351 5.87 7.38 2.89
C THR A 351 6.12 6.67 4.22
N ARG A 352 6.33 7.41 5.31
CA ARG A 352 6.69 6.89 6.63
C ARG A 352 5.62 5.95 7.22
N HIS A 353 4.35 6.34 7.15
CA HIS A 353 3.27 5.53 7.72
C HIS A 353 2.97 4.30 6.86
N ALA A 354 3.03 4.42 5.52
CA ALA A 354 2.93 3.27 4.62
C ALA A 354 4.08 2.26 4.81
N ALA A 355 5.32 2.74 5.03
CA ALA A 355 6.44 1.85 5.39
C ALA A 355 6.14 1.10 6.69
N THR A 356 5.62 1.80 7.71
CA THR A 356 5.24 1.23 9.00
C THR A 356 4.11 0.18 8.86
N ALA A 357 3.11 0.45 8.01
CA ALA A 357 2.00 -0.48 7.72
C ALA A 357 2.46 -1.78 7.05
N LEU A 358 3.68 -1.80 6.48
CA LEU A 358 4.30 -2.98 5.90
C LEU A 358 5.40 -3.57 6.79
N GLY A 359 5.63 -3.02 7.99
CA GLY A 359 6.70 -3.44 8.88
C GLY A 359 8.11 -3.07 8.40
N LEU A 360 8.22 -2.18 7.41
CA LEU A 360 9.48 -1.75 6.81
C LEU A 360 10.09 -0.61 7.62
N LYS A 361 11.35 -0.76 8.00
CA LYS A 361 12.10 0.23 8.80
C LYS A 361 13.25 0.88 8.04
N ASP A 362 13.51 0.40 6.84
CA ASP A 362 14.65 0.79 6.00
C ASP A 362 14.30 1.90 5.00
N ARG A 363 13.05 2.38 4.94
CA ARG A 363 12.59 3.34 3.91
C ARG A 363 11.42 4.21 4.39
N GLY A 364 10.96 5.10 3.51
CA GLY A 364 9.85 6.02 3.78
C GLY A 364 10.27 7.37 4.34
N GLN A 365 11.59 7.60 4.53
CA GLN A 365 12.16 8.89 4.92
C GLN A 365 13.50 9.10 4.19
N LEU A 366 13.91 10.36 4.03
CA LEU A 366 15.25 10.70 3.52
C LEU A 366 16.19 10.89 4.70
N GLN A 367 16.80 9.81 5.15
CA GLN A 367 17.71 9.80 6.30
C GLN A 367 18.89 8.88 6.03
N ALA A 368 20.08 9.27 6.50
CA ALA A 368 21.27 8.44 6.37
C ALA A 368 21.05 7.02 6.95
N GLY A 369 21.52 6.01 6.23
CA GLY A 369 21.35 4.59 6.55
C GLY A 369 20.06 3.96 6.02
N MET A 370 19.09 4.75 5.54
CA MET A 370 17.91 4.23 4.86
C MET A 370 18.22 3.85 3.42
N ARG A 371 17.41 2.97 2.84
CA ARG A 371 17.42 2.64 1.42
C ARG A 371 17.21 3.89 0.58
N ALA A 372 18.05 4.06 -0.45
CA ALA A 372 17.97 5.19 -1.37
C ALA A 372 16.86 5.01 -2.41
N ASP A 373 15.62 5.08 -1.93
CA ASP A 373 14.41 5.14 -2.75
C ASP A 373 13.83 6.57 -2.65
N PHE A 374 13.87 7.33 -3.74
CA PHE A 374 13.36 8.71 -3.76
C PHE A 374 12.96 9.19 -5.15
N GLY A 375 12.01 10.12 -5.19
CA GLY A 375 11.58 10.81 -6.41
C GLY A 375 12.02 12.28 -6.40
N CYS A 376 12.42 12.78 -7.57
CA CYS A 376 12.63 14.21 -7.82
C CYS A 376 11.41 14.77 -8.56
N TYR A 377 10.72 15.74 -7.96
CA TYR A 377 9.46 16.28 -8.44
C TYR A 377 9.59 17.75 -8.83
N ALA A 378 9.10 18.08 -10.02
CA ALA A 378 9.04 19.44 -10.53
C ALA A 378 7.86 20.22 -9.93
N ILE A 379 8.01 20.65 -8.68
CA ILE A 379 7.00 21.35 -7.88
C ILE A 379 7.67 22.48 -7.10
N THR A 380 6.92 23.49 -6.67
CA THR A 380 7.46 24.58 -5.85
C THR A 380 7.36 24.29 -4.35
N GLN A 381 6.39 23.47 -3.94
CA GLN A 381 6.19 22.98 -2.58
C GLN A 381 5.60 21.56 -2.55
N PRO A 382 5.85 20.73 -1.51
CA PRO A 382 5.38 19.34 -1.44
C PRO A 382 3.86 19.18 -1.56
N ALA A 383 3.11 20.15 -1.02
CA ALA A 383 1.65 20.15 -1.05
C ALA A 383 1.04 20.08 -2.45
N GLU A 384 1.78 20.45 -3.50
CA GLU A 384 1.31 20.36 -4.89
C GLU A 384 0.97 18.93 -5.32
N LEU A 385 1.66 17.92 -4.76
CA LEU A 385 1.38 16.50 -5.02
C LEU A 385 0.00 16.05 -4.53
N CYS A 386 -0.55 16.72 -3.51
CA CYS A 386 -1.89 16.45 -3.01
C CYS A 386 -2.95 17.37 -3.64
N TYR A 387 -2.53 18.48 -4.26
CA TYR A 387 -3.42 19.53 -4.74
C TYR A 387 -3.85 19.30 -6.19
N GLN A 388 -2.92 19.19 -7.12
CA GLN A 388 -3.21 19.09 -8.54
C GLN A 388 -3.07 17.63 -9.02
N PHE A 389 -4.20 17.03 -9.40
CA PHE A 389 -4.22 15.71 -10.03
C PHE A 389 -4.21 15.81 -11.56
N GLY A 390 -3.72 14.77 -12.24
CA GLY A 390 -3.70 14.68 -13.71
C GLY A 390 -2.48 15.33 -14.37
N VAL A 391 -1.43 15.61 -13.60
CA VAL A 391 -0.13 16.11 -14.07
C VAL A 391 0.97 15.08 -13.81
N ALA A 392 2.13 15.21 -14.46
CA ALA A 392 3.28 14.32 -14.28
C ALA A 392 4.50 15.11 -13.74
N PRO A 393 4.52 15.40 -12.41
CA PRO A 393 5.57 16.22 -11.82
C PRO A 393 6.90 15.47 -11.65
N LEU A 394 6.88 14.13 -11.57
CA LEU A 394 8.09 13.31 -11.40
C LEU A 394 9.06 13.48 -12.58
N LYS A 395 10.32 13.79 -12.27
CA LYS A 395 11.41 13.99 -13.25
C LYS A 395 12.48 12.91 -13.17
N GLN A 396 12.76 12.43 -11.98
CA GLN A 396 13.70 11.33 -11.76
C GLN A 396 13.13 10.43 -10.66
N LEU A 397 13.35 9.13 -10.80
CA LEU A 397 13.06 8.16 -9.77
C LEU A 397 14.35 7.39 -9.49
N VAL A 398 14.69 7.23 -8.23
CA VAL A 398 15.85 6.46 -7.77
C VAL A 398 15.32 5.33 -6.92
N ILE A 399 15.79 4.11 -7.18
CA ILE A 399 15.47 2.91 -6.41
C ILE A 399 16.77 2.21 -6.07
N ALA A 400 17.00 1.95 -4.78
CA ALA A 400 18.24 1.41 -4.24
C ALA A 400 19.48 2.13 -4.81
N GLY A 401 19.45 3.47 -4.80
CA GLY A 401 20.56 4.32 -5.25
C GLY A 401 20.76 4.41 -6.77
N SER A 402 19.97 3.67 -7.57
CA SER A 402 20.09 3.66 -9.03
C SER A 402 18.94 4.43 -9.70
N LEU A 403 19.26 5.25 -10.71
CA LEU A 403 18.25 5.92 -11.53
C LEU A 403 17.38 4.89 -12.27
N CYS A 404 16.09 4.92 -11.99
CA CYS A 404 15.07 4.10 -12.64
C CYS A 404 14.59 4.76 -13.93
N ARG A 405 14.50 3.99 -15.02
CA ARG A 405 13.96 4.48 -16.29
C ARG A 405 12.44 4.50 -16.24
N LEU A 406 11.86 5.69 -16.46
CA LEU A 406 10.43 5.92 -16.58
C LEU A 406 10.01 5.83 -18.07
N SER A 407 10.21 4.68 -18.72
CA SER A 407 9.80 4.46 -20.12
C SER A 407 8.53 3.63 -20.20
#